data_AF-A0A0Q4Z5U3-F1
#
_entry.id   AF-A0A0Q4Z5U3-F1
#
_cell.length_a   1.000
_cell.length_b   1.000
_cell.length_c   1.000
_cell.angle_alpha   90.00
_cell.angle_beta   90.00
_cell.angle_gamma   90.00
#
_symmetry.space_group_name_H-M   'P 1'
#
loop_
_entity.id
_entity.type
_entity.pdbx_description
1 polymer ?
#
loop_
_entity_poly.entity_id
_entity_poly.type
_entity_poly.pdbx_seq_one_letter_code
_entity_poly.pdbx_strand_id
1 'polypeptide(L)' 'MTPTKKLARVLTDEAEGGYRLTFEASDGEIFRIVATEDQVNDLIDELDELIGDDADEKPDLTDEEEHVGEEQPS' A
#
# COMPACT_ATOMS: atom_id res chain seq x y z
N MET A 1 -19.55 17.43 -2.76
CA MET A 1 -18.59 16.38 -2.38
C MET A 1 -18.00 15.83 -3.66
N THR A 2 -16.68 15.75 -3.74
CA THR A 2 -16.00 14.98 -4.80
C THR A 2 -16.28 13.50 -4.58
N PRO A 3 -16.53 12.72 -5.64
CA PRO A 3 -16.71 11.28 -5.51
C PRO A 3 -15.41 10.65 -4.98
N THR A 4 -15.54 9.66 -4.10
CA THR A 4 -14.40 8.84 -3.67
C THR A 4 -13.80 8.14 -4.88
N LYS A 5 -12.47 8.18 -4.99
CA LYS A 5 -11.74 7.58 -6.11
C LYS A 5 -10.90 6.40 -5.64
N LYS A 6 -10.85 5.35 -6.46
CA LYS A 6 -9.92 4.24 -6.23
C LYS A 6 -8.51 4.72 -6.58
N LEU A 7 -7.59 4.60 -5.64
CA LEU A 7 -6.17 4.85 -5.88
C LEU A 7 -5.57 3.69 -6.66
N ALA A 8 -4.79 4.02 -7.69
CA ALA A 8 -3.99 3.08 -8.47
C ALA A 8 -2.54 3.01 -7.97
N ARG A 9 -1.99 4.13 -7.49
CA ARG A 9 -0.61 4.19 -6.98
C ARG A 9 -0.46 5.29 -5.94
N VAL A 10 0.39 5.03 -4.94
CA VAL A 10 0.86 6.02 -3.97
C VAL A 10 2.38 6.07 -4.02
N LEU A 11 2.94 7.27 -4.02
CA LEU A 11 4.38 7.52 -3.96
C LEU A 11 4.68 8.55 -2.88
N THR A 12 5.84 8.38 -2.25
CA THR A 12 6.34 9.29 -1.22
C THR A 12 7.76 9.70 -1.56
N ASP A 13 8.01 11.00 -1.53
CA ASP A 13 9.33 11.61 -1.69
C ASP A 13 9.63 12.52 -0.50
N GLU A 14 10.91 12.64 -0.10
CA GLU A 14 11.32 13.70 0.81
C GLU A 14 11.18 15.08 0.16
N ALA A 15 10.72 16.05 0.93
CA ALA A 15 10.61 17.45 0.51
C ALA A 15 11.11 18.37 1.62
N GLU A 16 11.42 19.62 1.27
CA GLU A 16 11.82 20.60 2.27
C GLU A 16 10.70 20.78 3.32
N GLY A 17 11.00 20.44 4.57
CA GLY A 17 10.04 20.54 5.68
C GLY A 17 9.08 19.35 5.85
N GLY A 18 9.29 18.22 5.15
CA GLY A 18 8.51 17.01 5.37
C GLY A 18 8.51 16.08 4.16
N TYR A 19 7.31 15.65 3.76
CA TYR A 19 7.11 14.65 2.72
C TYR A 19 6.19 15.16 1.62
N ARG A 20 6.41 14.69 0.40
CA ARG A 20 5.47 14.84 -0.71
C ARG A 20 4.82 13.52 -1.00
N LEU A 21 3.50 13.48 -0.82
CA LEU A 21 2.67 12.34 -1.19
C LEU A 21 2.08 12.59 -2.57
N THR A 22 2.26 11.64 -3.48
CA THR A 22 1.64 11.63 -4.80
C THR A 22 0.67 10.47 -4.90
N PHE A 23 -0.61 10.77 -5.08
CA PHE A 23 -1.67 9.81 -5.27
C PHE A 23 -2.13 9.83 -6.73
N GLU A 24 -2.06 8.68 -7.40
CA GLU A 24 -2.63 8.48 -8.73
C GLU A 24 -3.93 7.69 -8.57
N ALA A 25 -5.04 8.25 -9.03
CA ALA A 25 -6.32 7.56 -9.10
C ALA A 25 -6.39 6.67 -10.35
N SER A 26 -7.26 5.65 -10.31
CA SER A 26 -7.44 4.70 -11.42
C SER A 26 -7.93 5.32 -12.73
N ASP A 27 -8.48 6.53 -12.66
CA ASP A 27 -8.87 7.32 -13.84
C ASP A 27 -7.73 8.20 -14.38
N GLY A 28 -6.53 8.10 -13.80
CA GLY A 28 -5.33 8.83 -14.18
C GLY A 28 -5.22 10.23 -13.56
N GLU A 29 -6.14 10.65 -12.69
CA GLU A 29 -5.99 11.90 -11.96
C GLU A 29 -4.87 11.79 -10.91
N ILE A 30 -4.03 12.83 -10.82
CA ILE A 30 -2.88 12.86 -9.91
C ILE A 30 -3.08 13.97 -8.88
N PHE A 31 -3.01 13.61 -7.60
CA PHE A 31 -3.02 14.52 -6.46
C PHE A 31 -1.64 14.57 -5.83
N ARG A 32 -1.17 15.76 -5.48
CA ARG A 32 0.11 15.96 -4.80
C ARG A 32 -0.09 16.80 -3.55
N ILE A 33 0.32 16.26 -2.42
CA ILE A 33 0.15 16.86 -1.09
C ILE A 33 1.53 16.96 -0.45
N VAL A 34 1.81 18.10 0.20
CA VAL A 34 2.96 18.23 1.10
C VAL A 34 2.44 18.06 2.51
N ALA A 35 3.08 17.17 3.26
CA ALA A 35 2.70 16.81 4.61
C ALA A 35 3.91 16.88 5.54
N THR A 36 3.67 17.22 6.80
CA THR A 36 4.68 17.08 7.87
C THR A 36 4.81 15.62 8.28
N GLU A 37 5.84 15.32 9.07
CA GLU A 37 6.01 13.99 9.66
C GLU A 37 4.81 13.60 10.53
N ASP A 38 4.34 14.49 11.40
CA ASP A 38 3.17 14.25 12.25
C ASP A 38 1.92 13.89 11.41
N GLN A 39 1.68 14.61 10.31
CA GLN A 39 0.53 14.34 9.43
C GLN A 39 0.64 13.01 8.68
N VAL A 40 1.88 12.56 8.39
CA VAL A 40 2.09 11.24 7.79
C VAL A 40 1.85 10.15 8.84
N ASN A 41 2.29 10.35 10.08
CA ASN A 41 2.02 9.40 11.17
C ASN A 41 0.51 9.28 11.45
N ASP A 42 -0.21 10.39 11.55
CA ASP A 42 -1.66 10.40 11.71
C ASP A 42 -2.37 9.64 10.56
N LEU A 43 -1.86 9.78 9.33
CA LEU A 43 -2.39 9.05 8.17
C LEU A 43 -2.12 7.54 8.25
N ILE A 44 -0.96 7.13 8.76
CA ILE A 44 -0.63 5.71 8.95
C ILE A 44 -1.60 5.08 9.95
N ASP A 45 -1.83 5.74 11.09
CA ASP A 45 -2.76 5.24 12.12
C ASP A 45 -4.19 5.11 11.55
N GLU A 46 -4.66 6.08 10.76
CA GLU A 46 -5.98 6.02 10.11
C GLU A 46 -6.07 4.89 9.07
N LEU A 47 -5.00 4.63 8.31
CA LEU A 47 -4.95 3.51 7.37
C LEU A 47 -4.92 2.15 8.08
N ASP A 48 -4.19 2.03 9.18
CA ASP A 48 -4.13 0.80 9.98
C ASP A 48 -5.50 0.50 10.61
N GLU A 49 -6.20 1.51 11.13
CA GLU A 49 -7.58 1.36 11.62
C GLU A 49 -8.55 0.96 10.48
N LEU A 50 -8.39 1.56 9.30
CA LEU A 50 -9.26 1.29 8.15
C LEU A 50 -9.06 -0.14 7.60
N ILE A 51 -7.84 -0.64 7.63
CA ILE A 51 -7.50 -1.98 7.12
C ILE A 51 -8.01 -3.06 8.08
N GLY A 52 -7.97 -2.82 9.41
CA GLY A 52 -8.50 -3.75 10.42
C GLY A 52 -7.84 -5.14 10.43
N ASP A 53 -8.30 -6.01 11.33
CA ASP A 53 -7.81 -7.39 11.60
C ASP A 53 -7.85 -8.35 10.37
N ASP A 54 -8.41 -7.91 9.24
CA ASP A 54 -8.44 -8.65 7.95
C ASP A 54 -7.05 -8.70 7.25
N ALA A 55 -6.08 -7.89 7.67
CA ALA A 55 -4.69 -8.00 7.17
C ALA A 55 -3.89 -9.15 7.81
N ASP A 56 -4.39 -9.75 8.90
CA ASP A 56 -3.77 -10.90 9.57
C ASP A 56 -4.18 -12.26 8.97
N GLU A 57 -5.15 -12.29 8.03
CA GLU A 57 -5.27 -13.42 7.10
C GLU A 57 -4.12 -13.34 6.10
N LYS A 58 -2.95 -13.83 6.53
CA LYS A 58 -1.94 -14.34 5.59
C LYS A 58 -2.69 -15.25 4.62
N PRO A 59 -2.53 -15.09 3.28
CA PRO A 59 -3.03 -16.11 2.39
C PRO A 59 -2.41 -17.44 2.85
N ASP A 60 -3.25 -18.42 3.19
CA ASP A 60 -2.80 -19.79 3.35
C ASP A 60 -2.08 -20.13 2.05
N LEU A 61 -0.74 -20.12 2.10
CA LEU A 61 0.08 -20.80 1.11
C LEU A 61 -0.27 -22.27 1.30
N THR A 62 -1.34 -22.72 0.63
CA THR A 62 -1.64 -24.14 0.52
C THR A 62 -0.36 -24.82 0.06
N ASP A 63 0.06 -25.86 0.78
CA ASP A 63 1.34 -26.59 0.66
C ASP A 63 1.65 -27.18 -0.74
N GLU A 64 0.96 -26.77 -1.80
CA GLU A 64 1.05 -27.29 -3.16
C GLU A 64 2.22 -26.69 -4.00
N GLU A 65 2.96 -25.70 -3.48
CA GLU A 65 4.14 -25.14 -4.17
C GLU A 65 5.51 -25.57 -3.57
N GLU A 66 5.55 -26.43 -2.54
CA GLU A 66 6.83 -26.99 -2.00
C GLU A 66 7.22 -28.34 -2.62
N HIS A 67 6.61 -28.74 -3.75
CA HIS A 67 6.93 -30.01 -4.43
C HIS A 67 7.45 -29.83 -5.86
N VAL A 68 8.27 -28.80 -6.13
CA VAL A 68 9.00 -28.68 -7.40
C VAL A 68 10.52 -28.64 -7.17
N GLY A 69 11.03 -29.79 -6.73
CA GLY A 69 12.43 -30.10 -6.53
C GLY A 69 12.44 -31.23 -5.50
N GLU A 70 12.67 -32.49 -5.84
CA GLU A 70 13.88 -32.99 -6.47
C GLU A 70 13.57 -34.42 -6.98
N GLU A 71 13.16 -34.59 -8.24
CA GLU A 71 13.21 -35.91 -8.88
C GLU A 71 13.58 -35.78 -10.36
N GLN A 72 14.87 -35.97 -10.69
CA GLN A 72 15.22 -36.82 -11.82
C GLN A 72 16.51 -37.62 -11.52
N PRO A 73 16.45 -38.97 -11.56
CA PRO A 73 17.60 -39.85 -11.36
C PRO A 73 18.52 -39.87 -12.59
N SER A 74 19.83 -40.02 -12.38
CA SER A 74 20.80 -40.45 -13.42
C SER A 74 21.18 -41.91 -13.23
#